data_AF-A0A3M3E2U2-F1
#
_entry.id   AF-A0A3M3E2U2-F1
#
_cell.length_a   1.000
_cell.length_b   1.000
_cell.length_c   1.000
_cell.angle_alpha   90.00
_cell.angle_beta   90.00
_cell.angle_gamma   90.00
#
_symmetry.space_group_name_H-M   'P 1'
#
loop_
_entity.id
_entity.type
_entity.pdbx_description
1 polymer ?
#
loop_
_entity_poly.entity_id
_entity_poly.type
_entity_poly.pdbx_seq_one_letter_code
_entity_poly.pdbx_strand_id
1 'polypeptide(L)'
;MLFGQMQHTFEPMGLNLVSHRASFSPSIRFNPVWRQIMPQTLGIGGRVFQCKGKGELHLMNLRMNHRSGLQMLALMLFTSLLAGCGINTIPTLDEQAKAAWGQVQNQYQRRADLIPNLVETVKGYAEHEQETLTAVIEARAKATSIQVDASTLDNPEKLKQFQQAQDQLTGALSRLMVVSERYPDLKANQNFLALQSQLEGTENRIAVARRDFILAVQKYNTEIRTFPGRLWHSVMYSDLPIRETFEATSPDAEKAPQVKF
;
A
#
# COMPACT_ATOMS: atom_id res chain seq x y z
N MET A 1 30.47 -11.08 -48.60
CA MET A 1 29.63 -12.22 -48.18
C MET A 1 28.86 -11.71 -46.96
N LEU A 2 27.65 -11.14 -47.16
CA LEU A 2 26.33 -11.83 -47.08
C LEU A 2 26.05 -12.23 -45.61
N PHE A 3 25.05 -11.80 -44.84
CA PHE A 3 23.66 -11.33 -44.99
C PHE A 3 23.35 -10.46 -43.73
N GLY A 4 22.33 -9.62 -43.56
CA GLY A 4 21.08 -9.37 -44.28
C GLY A 4 20.17 -8.53 -43.35
N GLN A 5 19.52 -7.53 -43.93
CA GLN A 5 18.64 -6.55 -43.30
C GLN A 5 17.35 -7.17 -42.73
N MET A 6 16.76 -6.54 -41.71
CA MET A 6 15.31 -6.32 -41.67
C MET A 6 14.97 -5.09 -40.81
N GLN A 7 14.75 -3.97 -41.50
CA GLN A 7 13.97 -2.83 -41.03
C GLN A 7 12.50 -3.11 -41.36
N HIS A 8 11.59 -2.86 -40.42
CA HIS A 8 10.20 -2.59 -40.76
C HIS A 8 9.73 -1.34 -40.01
N THR A 9 9.62 -0.29 -40.79
CA THR A 9 8.85 0.93 -40.60
C THR A 9 7.35 0.61 -40.69
N PHE A 10 6.52 1.20 -39.82
CA PHE A 10 5.10 1.38 -40.11
C PHE A 10 4.62 2.74 -39.56
N GLU A 11 4.32 3.63 -40.50
CA GLU A 11 3.54 4.86 -40.33
C GLU A 11 2.02 4.57 -40.44
N PRO A 12 1.15 5.51 -40.02
CA PRO A 12 -0.26 5.27 -39.78
C PRO A 12 -1.14 5.61 -41.01
N MET A 13 -2.23 4.85 -41.20
CA MET A 13 -3.33 5.24 -42.08
C MET A 13 -4.53 5.70 -41.23
N GLY A 14 -4.95 6.95 -41.43
CA GLY A 14 -6.30 7.39 -41.10
C GLY A 14 -7.25 7.19 -42.28
N LEU A 15 -8.56 7.10 -42.00
CA LEU A 15 -9.65 7.79 -42.71
C LEU A 15 -11.04 7.45 -42.13
N ASN A 16 -11.69 8.52 -41.66
CA ASN A 16 -13.10 8.92 -41.78
C ASN A 16 -14.28 7.97 -41.49
N LEU A 17 -14.95 8.29 -40.37
CA LEU A 17 -16.37 8.67 -40.22
C LEU A 17 -17.37 8.30 -41.33
N VAL A 18 -18.34 7.43 -41.00
CA VAL A 18 -19.76 7.55 -41.40
C VAL A 18 -20.65 7.08 -40.25
N SER A 19 -21.60 7.92 -39.86
CA SER A 19 -22.67 7.64 -38.90
C SER A 19 -23.74 6.73 -39.51
N HIS A 20 -24.31 5.79 -38.76
CA HIS A 20 -25.73 5.44 -38.88
C HIS A 20 -26.24 4.68 -37.64
N ARG A 21 -27.38 5.17 -37.10
CA ARG A 21 -28.28 4.50 -36.15
C ARG A 21 -28.60 3.07 -36.59
N ALA A 22 -28.53 2.11 -35.67
CA ALA A 22 -29.29 0.87 -35.79
C ALA A 22 -29.67 0.30 -34.41
N SER A 23 -30.97 0.10 -34.27
CA SER A 23 -31.75 -0.53 -33.22
C SER A 23 -31.28 -1.94 -32.85
N PHE A 24 -31.19 -2.22 -31.54
CA PHE A 24 -30.91 -3.55 -30.98
C PHE A 24 -32.20 -4.38 -30.88
N SER A 25 -32.21 -5.54 -31.53
CA SER A 25 -33.12 -6.66 -31.27
C SER A 25 -32.25 -7.93 -31.11
N PRO A 26 -32.43 -8.76 -30.08
CA PRO A 26 -31.56 -9.90 -29.84
C PRO A 26 -32.11 -11.16 -30.53
N SER A 27 -31.38 -11.70 -31.50
CA SER A 27 -31.52 -13.09 -31.92
C SER A 27 -30.14 -13.75 -31.96
N ILE A 28 -29.85 -14.56 -30.96
CA ILE A 28 -28.63 -15.37 -30.89
C ILE A 28 -28.94 -16.72 -31.54
N ARG A 29 -28.23 -17.02 -32.63
CA ARG A 29 -28.25 -18.31 -33.35
C ARG A 29 -27.02 -19.12 -32.89
N PHE A 30 -27.25 -20.27 -32.25
CA PHE A 30 -26.18 -21.17 -31.78
C PHE A 30 -25.68 -22.12 -32.89
N ASN A 31 -24.37 -22.38 -32.87
CA ASN A 31 -23.57 -23.23 -33.77
C ASN A 31 -23.63 -24.73 -33.34
N PRO A 32 -23.75 -25.72 -34.26
CA PRO A 32 -24.13 -27.10 -33.92
C PRO A 32 -22.95 -28.10 -33.81
N VAL A 33 -21.98 -27.90 -32.92
CA VAL A 33 -20.79 -28.81 -32.83
C VAL A 33 -20.67 -29.61 -31.52
N TRP A 34 -21.49 -29.37 -30.48
CA TRP A 34 -21.35 -30.08 -29.20
C TRP A 34 -22.52 -31.01 -28.82
N ARG A 35 -23.27 -31.50 -29.82
CA ARG A 35 -24.47 -32.34 -29.62
C ARG A 35 -24.19 -33.85 -29.71
N GLN A 36 -23.08 -34.34 -29.14
CA GLN A 36 -22.69 -35.74 -29.29
C GLN A 36 -21.95 -36.37 -28.09
N ILE A 37 -22.37 -36.06 -26.87
CA ILE A 37 -22.06 -36.91 -25.69
C ILE A 37 -23.38 -37.15 -24.95
N MET A 38 -23.91 -38.37 -25.08
CA MET A 38 -25.14 -38.85 -24.42
C MET A 38 -25.00 -38.84 -22.88
N PRO A 39 -26.12 -38.90 -22.15
CA PRO A 39 -26.61 -40.23 -21.77
C PRO A 39 -28.04 -40.49 -22.23
N GLN A 40 -28.25 -41.73 -22.64
CA GLN A 40 -29.54 -42.29 -23.02
C GLN A 40 -30.48 -42.24 -21.82
N THR A 41 -31.61 -41.58 -22.01
CA THR A 41 -32.80 -41.76 -21.20
C THR A 41 -33.43 -43.10 -21.56
N LEU A 42 -33.57 -44.00 -20.59
CA LEU A 42 -34.50 -45.11 -20.66
C LEU A 42 -35.31 -45.15 -19.36
N GLY A 43 -36.56 -44.70 -19.48
CA GLY A 43 -37.69 -45.47 -18.97
C GLY A 43 -38.14 -45.23 -17.53
N ILE A 44 -39.36 -44.66 -17.47
CA ILE A 44 -40.46 -45.03 -16.56
C ILE A 44 -40.45 -44.34 -15.20
N GLY A 45 -41.31 -43.33 -15.08
CA GLY A 45 -41.70 -42.75 -13.80
C GLY A 45 -42.19 -41.31 -13.95
N GLY A 46 -43.42 -41.16 -14.45
CA GLY A 46 -44.00 -39.85 -14.72
C GLY A 46 -44.00 -38.90 -13.52
N ARG A 47 -43.65 -37.64 -13.78
CA ARG A 47 -44.50 -36.47 -13.52
C ARG A 47 -43.85 -35.23 -14.12
N VAL A 48 -44.48 -34.75 -15.18
CA VAL A 48 -44.31 -33.40 -15.73
C VAL A 48 -44.68 -32.41 -14.62
N PHE A 49 -43.75 -31.55 -14.22
CA PHE A 49 -44.05 -30.42 -13.33
C PHE A 49 -44.95 -29.44 -14.09
N GLN A 50 -46.23 -29.44 -13.73
CA GLN A 50 -47.22 -28.49 -14.19
C GLN A 50 -47.36 -27.39 -13.13
N CYS A 51 -46.87 -26.19 -13.43
CA CYS A 51 -47.19 -24.99 -12.63
C CYS A 51 -48.67 -24.68 -12.79
N LYS A 52 -49.47 -25.04 -11.78
CA LYS A 52 -50.85 -24.57 -11.65
C LYS A 52 -50.89 -23.59 -10.49
N GLY A 53 -51.09 -22.32 -10.83
CA GLY A 53 -51.32 -21.25 -9.86
C GLY A 53 -52.52 -21.57 -8.98
N LYS A 54 -52.26 -21.60 -7.68
CA LYS A 54 -53.19 -21.30 -6.59
C LYS A 54 -52.33 -20.93 -5.40
N GLY A 55 -52.52 -19.73 -4.88
CA GLY A 55 -51.87 -19.27 -3.66
C GLY A 55 -52.35 -20.12 -2.49
N GLU A 56 -51.54 -21.10 -2.12
CA GLU A 56 -51.58 -21.74 -0.81
C GLU A 56 -50.14 -21.75 -0.30
N LEU A 57 -49.90 -21.03 0.80
CA LEU A 57 -48.68 -21.18 1.59
C LEU A 57 -48.68 -22.61 2.14
N HIS A 58 -48.08 -23.53 1.39
CA HIS A 58 -47.67 -24.81 1.93
C HIS A 58 -46.52 -24.52 2.92
N LEU A 59 -46.87 -24.38 4.19
CA LEU A 59 -45.95 -24.49 5.30
C LEU A 59 -45.31 -25.89 5.21
N MET A 60 -44.16 -25.97 4.53
CA MET A 60 -43.25 -27.09 4.66
C MET A 60 -42.83 -27.12 6.13
N ASN A 61 -43.53 -27.94 6.92
CA ASN A 61 -43.08 -28.35 8.24
C ASN A 61 -41.74 -29.06 8.05
N LEU A 62 -40.65 -28.31 8.22
CA LEU A 62 -39.32 -28.85 8.45
C LEU A 62 -39.38 -29.62 9.77
N ARG A 63 -39.74 -30.90 9.69
CA ARG A 63 -39.63 -31.84 10.81
C ARG A 63 -38.13 -32.07 11.04
N MET A 64 -37.50 -31.17 11.79
CA MET A 64 -36.11 -31.32 12.19
C MET A 64 -35.97 -32.62 12.97
N ASN A 65 -35.31 -33.61 12.37
CA ASN A 65 -34.93 -34.81 13.08
C ASN A 65 -33.95 -34.39 14.19
N HIS A 66 -34.15 -34.87 15.42
CA HIS A 66 -33.30 -34.56 16.58
C HIS A 66 -31.80 -34.82 16.29
N ARG A 67 -31.49 -35.80 15.43
CA ARG A 67 -30.13 -36.11 14.94
C ARG A 67 -29.54 -35.00 14.07
N SER A 68 -30.36 -34.34 13.24
CA SER A 68 -29.97 -33.21 12.38
C SER A 68 -29.70 -31.95 13.21
N GLY A 69 -30.48 -31.73 14.27
CA GLY A 69 -30.26 -30.63 15.23
C GLY A 69 -28.93 -30.78 15.97
N LEU A 70 -28.62 -32.00 16.44
CA LEU A 70 -27.34 -32.29 17.11
C LEU A 70 -26.13 -32.14 16.17
N GLN A 71 -26.28 -32.51 14.89
CA GLN A 71 -25.24 -32.31 13.87
C GLN A 71 -24.98 -30.83 13.58
N MET A 72 -26.03 -29.99 13.50
CA MET A 72 -25.86 -28.53 13.33
C MET A 72 -25.21 -27.88 14.56
N LEU A 73 -25.57 -28.32 15.77
CA LEU A 73 -24.97 -27.86 17.02
C LEU A 73 -23.49 -28.23 17.12
N ALA A 74 -23.13 -29.48 16.77
CA ALA A 74 -21.75 -29.93 16.75
C ALA A 74 -20.93 -29.19 15.68
N LEU A 75 -21.50 -28.91 14.51
CA LEU A 75 -20.86 -28.09 13.47
C LEU A 75 -20.63 -26.66 13.96
N MET A 76 -21.63 -26.03 14.59
CA MET A 76 -21.49 -24.70 15.21
C MET A 76 -20.41 -24.68 16.29
N LEU A 77 -20.40 -25.68 17.19
CA LEU A 77 -19.40 -25.79 18.25
C LEU A 77 -17.99 -25.98 17.67
N PHE A 78 -17.86 -26.81 16.64
CA PHE A 78 -16.59 -27.04 15.96
C PHE A 78 -16.10 -25.79 15.23
N THR A 79 -16.98 -25.07 14.53
CA THR A 79 -16.62 -23.80 13.89
C THR A 79 -16.25 -22.70 14.90
N SER A 80 -16.86 -22.69 16.09
CA SER A 80 -16.53 -21.74 17.15
C SER A 80 -15.23 -22.09 17.88
N LEU A 81 -14.90 -23.38 18.01
CA LEU A 81 -13.60 -23.84 18.51
C LEU A 81 -12.45 -23.54 17.52
N LEU A 82 -12.68 -23.66 16.21
CA LEU A 82 -11.68 -23.25 15.19
C LEU A 82 -11.54 -21.72 15.07
N ALA A 83 -12.59 -20.96 15.39
CA ALA A 83 -12.62 -19.51 15.30
C ALA A 83 -11.70 -18.78 16.28
N GLY A 84 -11.37 -19.39 17.43
CA GLY A 84 -10.52 -18.76 18.44
C GLY A 84 -9.06 -18.58 18.01
N CYS A 85 -8.58 -19.39 17.06
CA CYS A 85 -7.19 -19.39 16.61
C CYS A 85 -6.98 -18.41 15.43
N GLY A 86 -7.11 -17.11 15.68
CA GLY A 86 -6.87 -16.09 14.64
C GLY A 86 -7.55 -14.75 14.90
N ILE A 87 -8.52 -14.71 15.82
CA ILE A 87 -9.31 -13.51 16.09
C ILE A 87 -8.45 -12.35 16.60
N ASN A 88 -7.45 -12.64 17.44
CA ASN A 88 -6.54 -11.62 17.99
C ASN A 88 -5.38 -11.25 17.05
N THR A 89 -5.23 -11.93 15.91
CA THR A 89 -4.11 -11.67 14.99
C THR A 89 -4.23 -10.28 14.36
N ILE A 90 -5.43 -9.87 13.93
CA ILE A 90 -5.64 -8.56 13.28
C ILE A 90 -5.29 -7.40 14.23
N PRO A 91 -5.85 -7.29 15.45
CA PRO A 91 -5.45 -6.24 16.40
C PRO A 91 -3.97 -6.28 16.78
N THR A 92 -3.38 -7.48 16.86
CA THR A 92 -1.95 -7.62 17.20
C THR A 92 -1.07 -7.04 16.08
N LEU A 93 -1.40 -7.33 14.82
CA LEU A 93 -0.70 -6.75 13.66
C LEU A 93 -0.95 -5.24 13.54
N ASP A 94 -2.14 -4.79 13.94
CA ASP A 94 -2.51 -3.39 13.98
C ASP A 94 -1.61 -2.57 14.92
N GLU A 95 -1.47 -3.05 16.15
CA GLU A 95 -0.62 -2.43 17.16
C GLU A 95 0.87 -2.54 16.80
N GLN A 96 1.30 -3.62 16.13
CA GLN A 96 2.66 -3.71 15.59
C GLN A 96 2.94 -2.63 14.53
N ALA A 97 2.00 -2.36 13.63
CA ALA A 97 2.15 -1.31 12.63
C ALA A 97 2.21 0.09 13.28
N LYS A 98 1.35 0.36 14.26
CA LYS A 98 1.39 1.61 15.05
C LYS A 98 2.68 1.77 15.85
N ALA A 99 3.18 0.69 16.46
CA ALA A 99 4.45 0.71 17.18
C ALA A 99 5.63 0.99 16.26
N ALA A 100 5.67 0.34 15.08
CA ALA A 100 6.68 0.59 14.07
C ALA A 100 6.62 2.04 13.54
N TRP A 101 5.41 2.59 13.37
CA TRP A 101 5.23 4.00 13.03
C TRP A 101 5.82 4.94 14.08
N GLY A 102 5.55 4.68 15.37
CA GLY A 102 6.15 5.44 16.47
C GLY A 102 7.69 5.43 16.43
N GLN A 103 8.30 4.31 16.03
CA GLN A 103 9.76 4.26 15.85
C GLN A 103 10.24 5.16 14.71
N VAL A 104 9.54 5.18 13.58
CA VAL A 104 9.84 6.08 12.46
C VAL A 104 9.78 7.54 12.90
N GLN A 105 8.72 7.91 13.62
CA GLN A 105 8.56 9.27 14.16
C GLN A 105 9.71 9.65 15.10
N ASN A 106 10.12 8.75 16.00
CA ASN A 106 11.22 9.00 16.92
C ASN A 106 12.54 9.30 16.19
N GLN A 107 12.84 8.55 15.12
CA GLN A 107 14.06 8.80 14.35
C GLN A 107 14.00 10.14 13.60
N TYR A 108 12.83 10.48 13.03
CA TYR A 108 12.65 11.77 12.35
C TYR A 108 12.68 12.96 13.32
N GLN A 109 12.13 12.83 14.52
CA GLN A 109 12.22 13.82 15.57
C GLN A 109 13.68 14.06 15.96
N ARG A 110 14.44 12.99 16.19
CA ARG A 110 15.88 13.08 16.51
C ARG A 110 16.66 13.79 15.42
N ARG A 111 16.36 13.53 14.14
CA ARG A 111 16.97 14.26 13.01
C ARG A 111 16.67 15.74 13.10
N ALA A 112 15.42 16.13 13.36
CA ALA A 112 15.03 17.52 13.50
C ALA A 112 15.67 18.21 14.72
N ASP A 113 15.91 17.49 15.81
CA ASP A 113 16.53 18.03 17.03
C ASP A 113 18.02 18.35 16.87
N LEU A 114 18.71 17.68 15.94
CA LEU A 114 20.13 17.93 15.65
C LEU A 114 20.36 19.17 14.77
N ILE A 115 19.37 19.57 13.98
CA ILE A 115 19.50 20.63 12.96
C ILE A 115 19.82 22.01 13.57
N PRO A 116 19.20 22.47 14.66
CA PRO A 116 19.56 23.76 15.25
C PRO A 116 21.05 23.85 15.60
N ASN A 117 21.61 22.80 16.21
CA ASN A 117 23.04 22.75 16.55
C ASN A 117 23.92 22.77 15.30
N LEU A 118 23.50 22.09 14.23
CA LEU A 118 24.19 22.14 12.93
C LEU A 118 24.16 23.55 12.34
N VAL A 119 22.99 24.19 12.32
CA VAL A 119 22.79 25.54 11.79
C VAL A 119 23.64 26.56 12.55
N GLU A 120 23.66 26.50 13.88
CA GLU A 120 24.51 27.41 14.68
C GLU A 120 26.01 27.17 14.43
N THR A 121 26.44 25.92 14.26
CA THR A 121 27.83 25.62 13.92
C THR A 121 28.19 26.17 12.54
N VAL A 122 27.35 25.98 11.53
CA VAL A 122 27.61 26.49 10.17
C VAL A 122 27.57 28.02 10.13
N LYS A 123 26.61 28.65 10.84
CA LYS A 123 26.51 30.12 10.93
C LYS A 123 27.83 30.75 11.38
N GLY A 124 28.52 30.18 12.37
CA GLY A 124 29.79 30.72 12.87
C GLY A 124 30.96 30.73 11.85
N TYR A 125 30.85 29.95 10.77
CA TYR A 125 31.89 29.86 9.73
C TYR A 125 31.45 30.38 8.35
N ALA A 126 30.15 30.35 8.06
CA ALA A 126 29.58 30.65 6.75
C ALA A 126 28.41 31.65 6.86
N GLU A 127 28.64 32.79 7.51
CA GLU A 127 27.61 33.83 7.73
C GLU A 127 26.98 34.37 6.43
N HIS A 128 27.71 34.27 5.31
CA HIS A 128 27.26 34.77 4.00
C HIS A 128 26.31 33.79 3.29
N GLU A 129 26.13 32.58 3.79
CA GLU A 129 25.27 31.52 3.23
C GLU A 129 23.86 31.55 3.84
N GLN A 130 23.30 32.75 4.01
CA GLN A 130 22.01 32.97 4.67
C GLN A 130 20.85 32.28 3.96
N GLU A 131 20.84 32.28 2.63
CA GLU A 131 19.80 31.64 1.82
C GLU A 131 19.76 30.13 2.09
N THR A 132 20.93 29.48 2.09
CA THR A 132 21.07 28.05 2.40
C THR A 132 20.60 27.72 3.81
N LEU A 133 21.03 28.51 4.80
CA LEU A 133 20.64 28.31 6.19
C LEU A 133 19.14 28.53 6.41
N THR A 134 18.56 29.54 5.78
CA THR A 134 17.11 29.82 5.82
C THR A 134 16.33 28.65 5.22
N ALA A 135 16.77 28.12 4.08
CA ALA A 135 16.13 26.95 3.46
C ALA A 135 16.14 25.71 4.38
N VAL A 136 17.22 25.50 5.14
CA VAL A 136 17.30 24.38 6.12
C VAL A 136 16.35 24.61 7.30
N ILE A 137 16.29 25.83 7.82
CA ILE A 137 15.39 26.20 8.92
C ILE A 137 13.92 26.04 8.50
N GLU A 138 13.56 26.52 7.31
CA GLU A 138 12.21 26.40 6.77
C GLU A 138 11.83 24.94 6.50
N ALA A 139 12.75 24.16 5.90
CA ALA A 139 12.53 22.75 5.65
C ALA A 139 12.33 21.97 6.96
N ARG A 140 13.11 22.29 8.00
CA ARG A 140 12.92 21.74 9.35
C ARG A 140 11.55 22.11 9.90
N ALA A 141 11.18 23.39 9.83
CA ALA A 141 9.90 23.87 10.33
C ALA A 141 8.74 23.12 9.67
N LYS A 142 8.77 22.96 8.34
CA LYS A 142 7.78 22.17 7.60
C LYS A 142 7.76 20.71 8.06
N ALA A 143 8.91 20.05 8.13
CA ALA A 143 9.04 18.67 8.62
C ALA A 143 8.46 18.46 10.03
N THR A 144 8.66 19.41 10.94
CA THR A 144 8.14 19.33 12.33
C THR A 144 6.70 19.79 12.47
N SER A 145 6.19 20.59 11.52
CA SER A 145 4.84 21.16 11.57
C SER A 145 3.74 20.13 11.31
N ILE A 146 4.07 19.05 10.62
CA ILE A 146 3.15 17.96 10.34
C ILE A 146 3.02 17.16 11.65
N GLN A 147 1.99 17.50 12.43
CA GLN A 147 1.60 16.72 13.60
C GLN A 147 1.11 15.36 13.14
N VAL A 148 1.99 14.39 13.28
CA VAL A 148 1.69 13.00 12.97
C VAL A 148 1.21 12.33 14.24
N ASP A 149 -0.05 11.92 14.22
CA ASP A 149 -0.65 11.03 15.22
C ASP A 149 -0.82 9.62 14.63
N ALA A 150 -1.28 8.67 15.44
CA ALA A 150 -1.57 7.31 14.96
C ALA A 150 -2.66 7.30 13.86
N SER A 151 -3.55 8.32 13.82
CA SER A 151 -4.58 8.48 12.79
C SER A 151 -4.02 8.89 11.42
N THR A 152 -2.76 9.33 11.36
CA THR A 152 -2.08 9.64 10.10
C THR A 152 -1.88 8.38 9.24
N LEU A 153 -1.85 7.20 9.85
CA LEU A 153 -1.80 5.92 9.13
C LEU A 153 -3.07 5.61 8.32
N ASP A 154 -4.18 6.21 8.71
CA ASP A 154 -5.48 6.02 8.07
C ASP A 154 -5.72 7.05 6.94
N ASN A 155 -4.81 8.01 6.79
CA ASN A 155 -4.92 9.09 5.81
C ASN A 155 -3.71 9.09 4.83
N PRO A 156 -3.90 8.60 3.58
CA PRO A 156 -2.84 8.56 2.57
C PRO A 156 -2.21 9.94 2.29
N GLU A 157 -3.05 10.98 2.24
CA GLU A 157 -2.63 12.33 1.88
C GLU A 157 -1.70 12.91 2.94
N LYS A 158 -2.00 12.70 4.23
CA LYS A 158 -1.13 13.14 5.33
C LYS A 158 0.21 12.40 5.32
N LEU A 159 0.21 11.08 5.07
CA LEU A 159 1.45 10.31 4.98
C LEU A 159 2.32 10.79 3.81
N LYS A 160 1.71 11.11 2.67
CA LYS A 160 2.39 11.69 1.51
C LYS A 160 2.96 13.08 1.79
N GLN A 161 2.18 13.95 2.44
CA GLN A 161 2.65 15.28 2.87
C GLN A 161 3.83 15.17 3.84
N PHE A 162 3.75 14.24 4.80
CA PHE A 162 4.85 13.94 5.71
C PHE A 162 6.09 13.53 4.94
N GLN A 163 5.98 12.55 4.04
CA GLN A 163 7.11 12.09 3.23
C GLN A 163 7.73 13.24 2.41
N GLN A 164 6.90 14.07 1.75
CA GLN A 164 7.38 15.22 0.99
C GLN A 164 8.14 16.24 1.85
N ALA A 165 7.67 16.53 3.07
CA ALA A 165 8.38 17.43 3.98
C ALA A 165 9.71 16.82 4.44
N GLN A 166 9.75 15.50 4.68
CA GLN A 166 10.99 14.81 5.04
C GLN A 166 12.01 14.79 3.89
N ASP A 167 11.55 14.65 2.64
CA ASP A 167 12.40 14.67 1.45
C ASP A 167 12.96 16.08 1.18
N GLN A 168 12.14 17.13 1.38
CA GLN A 168 12.59 18.53 1.31
C GLN A 168 13.71 18.81 2.33
N LEU A 169 13.58 18.28 3.55
CA LEU A 169 14.59 18.40 4.58
C LEU A 169 15.90 17.69 4.19
N THR A 170 15.81 16.45 3.68
CA THR A 170 16.98 15.72 3.17
C THR A 170 17.67 16.51 2.04
N GLY A 171 16.91 17.07 1.10
CA GLY A 171 17.44 17.89 0.03
C GLY A 171 18.12 19.18 0.51
N ALA A 172 17.56 19.85 1.52
CA ALA A 172 18.17 21.03 2.13
C ALA A 172 19.48 20.69 2.86
N LEU A 173 19.52 19.58 3.58
CA LEU A 173 20.74 19.09 4.23
C LEU A 173 21.82 18.71 3.21
N SER A 174 21.45 18.10 2.08
CA SER A 174 22.40 17.80 1.00
C SER A 174 23.04 19.08 0.43
N ARG A 175 22.26 20.14 0.20
CA ARG A 175 22.81 21.45 -0.22
C ARG A 175 23.74 22.05 0.82
N LEU A 176 23.40 21.94 2.10
CA LEU A 176 24.26 22.41 3.20
C LEU A 176 25.62 21.67 3.22
N MET A 177 25.62 20.36 2.94
CA MET A 177 26.87 19.60 2.85
C MET A 177 27.74 20.08 1.68
N VAL A 178 27.16 20.40 0.52
CA VAL A 178 27.91 20.99 -0.60
C VAL A 178 28.49 22.35 -0.22
N VAL A 179 27.74 23.19 0.50
CA VAL A 179 28.25 24.47 1.01
C VAL A 179 29.44 24.23 1.94
N SER A 180 29.38 23.23 2.82
CA SER A 180 30.49 22.93 3.74
C SER A 180 31.81 22.59 3.04
N GLU A 181 31.79 22.09 1.80
CA GLU A 181 33.01 21.81 1.02
C GLU A 181 33.77 23.08 0.62
N ARG A 182 33.06 24.21 0.51
CA ARG A 182 33.64 25.52 0.17
C ARG A 182 34.31 26.20 1.36
N TYR A 183 34.12 25.68 2.58
CA TYR A 183 34.66 26.23 3.83
C TYR A 183 35.55 25.20 4.54
N PRO A 184 36.86 25.15 4.24
CA PRO A 184 37.79 24.16 4.81
C PRO A 184 37.82 24.16 6.35
N ASP A 185 37.74 25.33 6.98
CA ASP A 185 37.75 25.46 8.44
C ASP A 185 36.51 24.82 9.09
N LEU A 186 35.34 24.96 8.46
CA LEU A 186 34.10 24.29 8.88
C LEU A 186 34.20 22.78 8.66
N LYS A 187 34.73 22.36 7.51
CA LYS A 187 34.92 20.93 7.18
C LYS A 187 35.85 20.23 8.18
N ALA A 188 36.86 20.93 8.70
CA ALA A 188 37.77 20.43 9.71
C ALA A 188 37.24 20.57 11.16
N ASN A 189 36.11 21.26 11.36
CA ASN A 189 35.55 21.48 12.68
C ASN A 189 35.03 20.16 13.28
N GLN A 190 35.55 19.80 14.45
CA GLN A 190 35.22 18.54 15.12
C GLN A 190 33.74 18.44 15.51
N ASN A 191 33.10 19.55 15.90
CA ASN A 191 31.67 19.56 16.23
C ASN A 191 30.82 19.33 14.98
N PHE A 192 31.20 19.92 13.84
CA PHE A 192 30.54 19.71 12.55
C PHE A 192 30.65 18.25 12.09
N LEU A 193 31.85 17.67 12.13
CA LEU A 193 32.09 16.26 11.79
C LEU A 193 31.29 15.30 12.70
N ALA A 194 31.24 15.58 14.00
CA ALA A 194 30.43 14.81 14.93
C ALA A 194 28.93 14.88 14.61
N LEU A 195 28.40 16.08 14.30
CA LEU A 195 27.00 16.27 13.91
C LEU A 195 26.68 15.58 12.56
N GLN A 196 27.58 15.65 11.58
CA GLN A 196 27.44 14.95 10.32
C GLN A 196 27.34 13.43 10.53
N SER A 197 28.23 12.85 11.36
CA SER A 197 28.19 11.42 11.70
C SER A 197 26.91 11.04 12.44
N GLN A 198 26.40 11.89 13.33
CA GLN A 198 25.12 11.65 14.01
C GLN A 198 23.93 11.70 13.05
N LEU A 199 23.92 12.63 12.09
CA LEU A 199 22.88 12.74 11.07
C LEU A 199 22.89 11.53 10.13
N GLU A 200 24.06 11.11 9.65
CA GLU A 200 24.21 9.89 8.85
C GLU A 200 23.73 8.66 9.62
N GLY A 201 24.15 8.53 10.88
CA GLY A 201 23.68 7.47 11.76
C GLY A 201 22.16 7.52 12.02
N THR A 202 21.54 8.70 11.96
CA THR A 202 20.08 8.86 12.08
C THR A 202 19.39 8.46 10.78
N GLU A 203 19.93 8.85 9.63
CA GLU A 203 19.38 8.48 8.31
C GLU A 203 19.39 6.97 8.09
N ASN A 204 20.47 6.29 8.49
CA ASN A 204 20.54 4.82 8.47
C ASN A 204 19.45 4.18 9.35
N ARG A 205 19.20 4.74 10.54
CA ARG A 205 18.12 4.26 11.43
C ARG A 205 16.73 4.58 10.87
N ILE A 206 16.55 5.72 10.20
CA ILE A 206 15.30 6.06 9.49
C ILE A 206 15.04 5.03 8.39
N ALA A 207 16.04 4.67 7.59
CA ALA A 207 15.89 3.69 6.52
C ALA A 207 15.44 2.31 7.07
N VAL A 208 16.06 1.85 8.17
CA VAL A 208 15.67 0.60 8.84
C VAL A 208 14.25 0.70 9.42
N ALA A 209 13.94 1.79 10.14
CA ALA A 209 12.62 1.98 10.73
C ALA A 209 11.51 2.04 9.67
N ARG A 210 11.76 2.71 8.54
CA ARG A 210 10.83 2.74 7.38
C ARG A 210 10.62 1.33 6.83
N ARG A 211 11.69 0.56 6.64
CA ARG A 211 11.60 -0.83 6.17
C ARG A 211 10.77 -1.68 7.13
N ASP A 212 11.04 -1.58 8.42
CA ASP A 212 10.34 -2.38 9.43
C ASP A 212 8.85 -2.00 9.51
N PHE A 213 8.52 -0.71 9.36
CA PHE A 213 7.14 -0.24 9.22
C PHE A 213 6.46 -0.78 7.95
N ILE A 214 7.12 -0.72 6.79
CA ILE A 214 6.59 -1.30 5.53
C ILE A 214 6.29 -2.78 5.72
N LEU A 215 7.18 -3.54 6.35
CA LEU A 215 6.98 -4.97 6.63
C LEU A 215 5.83 -5.23 7.60
N ALA A 216 5.67 -4.40 8.64
CA ALA A 216 4.55 -4.50 9.58
C ALA A 216 3.21 -4.22 8.88
N VAL A 217 3.12 -3.17 8.07
CA VAL A 217 1.93 -2.85 7.28
C VAL A 217 1.66 -3.92 6.23
N GLN A 218 2.69 -4.47 5.58
CA GLN A 218 2.53 -5.56 4.62
C GLN A 218 1.90 -6.79 5.28
N LYS A 219 2.36 -7.19 6.48
CA LYS A 219 1.79 -8.30 7.24
C LYS A 219 0.32 -8.03 7.59
N TYR A 220 0.04 -6.86 8.14
CA TYR A 220 -1.33 -6.41 8.46
C TYR A 220 -2.25 -6.43 7.22
N ASN A 221 -1.83 -5.80 6.13
CA ASN A 221 -2.59 -5.73 4.89
C ASN A 221 -2.78 -7.12 4.25
N THR A 222 -1.81 -8.03 4.40
CA THR A 222 -1.92 -9.40 3.89
C THR A 222 -2.95 -10.19 4.70
N GLU A 223 -2.95 -10.07 6.03
CA GLU A 223 -3.90 -10.75 6.90
C GLU A 223 -5.36 -10.35 6.59
N ILE A 224 -5.64 -9.05 6.46
CA ILE A 224 -7.00 -8.57 6.17
C ILE A 224 -7.46 -8.87 4.73
N ARG A 225 -6.53 -9.15 3.80
CA ARG A 225 -6.84 -9.44 2.38
C ARG A 225 -6.94 -10.94 2.09
N THR A 226 -6.34 -11.80 2.90
CA THR A 226 -6.26 -13.25 2.67
C THR A 226 -7.22 -14.04 3.56
N PHE A 227 -7.50 -15.29 3.20
CA PHE A 227 -8.31 -16.19 4.03
C PHE A 227 -7.41 -16.88 5.07
N PRO A 228 -7.83 -17.01 6.35
CA PRO A 228 -9.14 -16.68 6.91
C PRO A 228 -9.31 -15.24 7.43
N GLY A 229 -8.23 -14.44 7.53
CA GLY A 229 -8.26 -13.10 8.14
C GLY A 229 -9.29 -12.13 7.54
N ARG A 230 -9.54 -12.20 6.22
CA ARG A 230 -10.59 -11.42 5.54
C ARG A 230 -11.99 -11.64 6.12
N LEU A 231 -12.31 -12.84 6.58
CA LEU A 231 -13.60 -13.11 7.22
C LEU A 231 -13.69 -12.39 8.58
N TRP A 232 -12.65 -12.54 9.41
CA TRP A 232 -12.57 -11.89 10.72
C TRP A 232 -12.59 -10.37 10.61
N HIS A 233 -11.89 -9.83 9.61
CA HIS A 233 -11.94 -8.41 9.27
C HIS A 233 -13.37 -7.97 8.93
N SER A 234 -14.05 -8.66 8.02
CA SER A 234 -15.41 -8.29 7.60
C SER A 234 -16.48 -8.43 8.69
N VAL A 235 -16.34 -9.39 9.61
CA VAL A 235 -17.36 -9.70 10.62
C VAL A 235 -17.15 -8.90 11.90
N MET A 236 -15.90 -8.65 12.31
CA MET A 236 -15.60 -8.12 13.64
C MET A 236 -14.70 -6.89 13.67
N TYR A 237 -13.93 -6.61 12.61
CA TYR A 237 -12.96 -5.51 12.55
C TYR A 237 -13.11 -4.66 11.28
N SER A 238 -14.34 -4.48 10.81
CA SER A 238 -14.65 -3.81 9.55
C SER A 238 -14.27 -2.32 9.55
N ASP A 239 -14.06 -1.75 10.73
CA ASP A 239 -13.63 -0.39 10.99
C ASP A 239 -12.14 -0.15 10.71
N LEU A 240 -11.31 -1.21 10.72
CA LEU A 240 -9.88 -1.08 10.49
C LEU A 240 -9.59 -0.96 8.98
N PRO A 241 -9.08 0.18 8.49
CA PRO A 241 -8.82 0.36 7.07
C PRO A 241 -7.57 -0.40 6.62
N ILE A 242 -7.43 -0.57 5.30
CA ILE A 242 -6.16 -0.91 4.69
C ILE A 242 -5.22 0.27 4.91
N ARG A 243 -4.00 -0.02 5.37
CA ARG A 243 -2.99 1.01 5.61
C ARG A 243 -2.13 1.25 4.39
N GLU A 244 -1.81 2.52 4.16
CA GLU A 244 -0.82 2.90 3.16
C GLU A 244 0.60 2.78 3.73
N THR A 245 1.57 2.58 2.84
CA THR A 245 2.99 2.49 3.19
C THR A 245 3.80 3.58 2.53
N PHE A 246 5.01 3.81 3.02
CA PHE A 246 6.00 4.57 2.28
C PHE A 246 6.27 3.95 0.90
N GLU A 247 6.44 4.79 -0.11
CA GLU A 247 6.93 4.36 -1.41
C GLU A 247 8.40 3.91 -1.28
N ALA A 248 8.71 2.69 -1.73
CA ALA A 248 10.06 2.12 -1.68
C ALA A 248 10.99 2.67 -2.77
N THR A 249 10.41 3.29 -3.80
CA THR A 249 11.11 3.81 -4.98
C THR A 249 10.75 5.27 -5.09
N SER A 250 11.73 6.19 -5.00
CA SER A 250 11.46 7.57 -5.43
C SER A 250 11.09 7.53 -6.91
N PRO A 251 10.26 8.47 -7.42
CA PRO A 251 9.90 8.53 -8.84
C PRO A 251 11.11 8.56 -9.80
N ASP A 252 12.31 8.86 -9.29
CA ASP A 252 13.56 8.93 -10.06
C ASP A 252 14.54 7.78 -9.79
N ALA A 253 14.24 6.84 -8.88
CA ALA A 253 15.13 5.69 -8.62
C ALA A 253 15.17 4.68 -9.78
N GLU A 254 14.22 4.72 -10.71
CA GLU A 254 14.25 3.94 -11.96
C GLU A 254 15.19 4.56 -13.02
N LYS A 255 15.59 5.82 -12.87
CA LYS A 255 16.55 6.47 -13.76
C LYS A 255 17.95 6.32 -13.20
N ALA A 256 18.67 5.30 -13.64
CA ALA A 256 20.10 5.19 -13.36
C ALA A 256 20.81 6.49 -13.80
N PRO A 257 21.65 7.10 -12.94
CA PRO A 257 22.36 8.32 -13.30
C PRO A 257 23.29 8.01 -14.48
N GLN A 258 23.12 8.74 -15.59
CA GLN A 258 24.02 8.63 -16.74
C GLN A 258 25.34 9.30 -16.36
N VAL A 259 26.35 8.48 -16.04
CA VAL A 259 27.72 8.95 -15.86
C VAL A 259 28.23 9.41 -17.22
N LYS A 260 28.28 10.72 -17.44
CA LYS A 260 29.02 11.33 -18.55
C LYS A 260 30.44 11.59 -18.05
N PHE A 261 31.40 10.87 -18.60
CA PHE A 261 32.82 11.17 -18.50
C PHE A 261 33.17 12.38 -19.37
#